data_AF-A0A8K0KJP1-F1
#
_entry.id   AF-A0A8K0KJP1-F1
#
_cell.length_a   1.000
_cell.length_b   1.000
_cell.length_c   1.000
_cell.angle_alpha   90.00
_cell.angle_beta   90.00
_cell.angle_gamma   90.00
#
_symmetry.space_group_name_H-M   'P 1'
#
loop_
_entity.id
_entity.type
_entity.pdbx_description
1 polymer ?
#
loop_
_entity_poly.entity_id
_entity_poly.type
_entity_poly.pdbx_seq_one_letter_code
_entity_poly.pdbx_strand_id
1 'polypeptide(L)'
;MCVKLEIGRGSTTIVCGYAPQAGCEEEEKNVFWRQLDQVIMEIPENERIIVGADLNGHKKVHGRWSVGERNGEGDRIMEYAVAYDLTIVNT
;
A
#
# COMPACT_ATOMS: atom_id res chain seq x y z
N MET A 1 -10.70 0.23 -3.24
CA MET A 1 -11.93 -0.08 -2.47
C MET A 1 -11.56 -0.14 -1.01
N CYS A 2 -12.43 0.29 -0.10
CA CYS A 2 -12.22 0.11 1.34
C CYS A 2 -13.44 -0.53 1.98
N VAL A 3 -13.21 -1.34 3.01
CA VAL A 3 -14.25 -1.94 3.84
C VAL A 3 -13.92 -1.64 5.28
N LYS A 4 -14.88 -1.08 5.99
CA LYS A 4 -14.80 -0.84 7.42
C LYS A 4 -15.38 -2.03 8.19
N LEU A 5 -14.61 -2.56 9.12
CA LEU A 5 -14.97 -3.67 9.99
C LEU A 5 -15.04 -3.17 11.43
N GLU A 6 -16.22 -3.32 12.03
CA GLU A 6 -16.43 -3.07 13.46
C GLU A 6 -16.35 -4.41 14.20
N ILE A 7 -15.29 -4.61 15.00
CA ILE A 7 -15.08 -5.84 15.77
C ILE A 7 -14.97 -5.48 17.24
N GLY A 8 -15.97 -5.89 18.02
CA GLY A 8 -16.06 -5.57 19.44
C GLY A 8 -16.19 -4.07 19.67
N ARG A 9 -15.17 -3.45 20.29
CA ARG A 9 -15.10 -1.99 20.53
C ARG A 9 -14.10 -1.27 19.63
N GLY A 10 -13.52 -1.96 18.66
CA GLY A 10 -12.51 -1.41 17.75
C GLY A 10 -13.01 -1.37 16.32
N SER A 11 -12.54 -0.39 15.58
CA SER A 11 -12.80 -0.24 14.16
C SER A 11 -11.52 -0.46 13.35
N THR A 12 -11.64 -1.14 12.23
CA THR A 12 -10.52 -1.43 11.32
C THR A 12 -10.99 -1.20 9.90
N THR A 13 -10.30 -0.33 9.17
CA THR A 13 -10.54 -0.12 7.75
C THR A 13 -9.50 -0.88 6.93
N ILE A 14 -10.00 -1.77 6.08
CA ILE A 14 -9.19 -2.51 5.12
C ILE A 14 -9.29 -1.82 3.76
N VAL A 15 -8.17 -1.37 3.24
CA VAL A 15 -8.04 -0.78 1.91
C VAL A 15 -7.45 -1.81 0.98
N CYS A 16 -8.06 -2.01 -0.18
CA CYS A 16 -7.54 -2.87 -1.23
C CYS A 16 -7.49 -2.15 -2.58
N GLY A 17 -6.51 -2.54 -3.37
CA GLY A 17 -6.23 -1.93 -4.67
C GLY A 17 -5.31 -2.80 -5.51
N TYR A 18 -5.27 -2.47 -6.80
CA TYR A 18 -4.34 -3.05 -7.76
C TYR A 18 -3.66 -1.88 -8.48
N ALA A 19 -2.36 -1.70 -8.22
CA ALA A 19 -1.58 -0.65 -8.86
C ALA A 19 -1.32 -1.00 -10.33
N PRO A 20 -1.16 0.00 -11.21
CA PRO A 20 -0.69 -0.24 -12.57
C PRO A 20 0.65 -0.99 -12.60
N GLN A 21 0.92 -1.74 -13.68
CA GLN A 21 2.18 -2.46 -13.83
C GLN A 21 3.36 -1.49 -14.02
N ALA A 22 4.58 -1.97 -13.77
CA ALA A 22 5.79 -1.15 -13.90
C ALA A 22 5.97 -0.51 -15.29
N GLY A 23 5.42 -1.11 -16.35
CA GLY A 23 5.45 -0.59 -17.72
C GLY A 23 4.32 0.39 -18.08
N CYS A 24 3.37 0.67 -17.18
CA CYS A 24 2.35 1.69 -17.39
C CYS A 24 2.94 3.11 -17.30
N GLU A 25 2.20 4.08 -17.84
CA GLU A 25 2.56 5.49 -17.80
C GLU A 25 2.65 6.02 -16.36
N GLU A 26 3.61 6.90 -16.10
CA GLU A 26 3.85 7.47 -14.77
C GLU A 26 2.61 8.20 -14.23
N GLU A 27 1.84 8.85 -15.10
CA GLU A 27 0.62 9.55 -14.71
C GLU A 27 -0.45 8.58 -14.19
N GLU A 28 -0.59 7.40 -14.80
CA GLU A 28 -1.56 6.38 -14.36
C GLU A 28 -1.20 5.89 -12.95
N LYS A 29 0.08 5.64 -12.71
CA LYS A 29 0.60 5.27 -11.39
C LYS A 29 0.36 6.40 -10.38
N ASN A 30 0.65 7.64 -10.76
CA ASN A 30 0.43 8.80 -9.89
C ASN A 30 -1.04 9.01 -9.55
N VAL A 31 -1.97 8.70 -10.46
CA VAL A 31 -3.41 8.71 -10.17
C VAL A 31 -3.74 7.65 -9.12
N PHE A 32 -3.24 6.42 -9.27
CA PHE A 32 -3.47 5.36 -8.29
C PHE A 32 -2.99 5.75 -6.88
N TRP A 33 -1.77 6.25 -6.76
CA TRP A 33 -1.20 6.63 -5.46
C TRP A 33 -1.94 7.81 -4.83
N ARG A 34 -2.34 8.83 -5.62
CA ARG A 34 -3.18 9.93 -5.13
C ARG A 34 -4.54 9.46 -4.62
N GLN A 35 -5.15 8.49 -5.29
CA GLN A 35 -6.42 7.90 -4.85
C GLN A 35 -6.24 7.11 -3.55
N LEU A 36 -5.12 6.39 -3.40
CA LEU A 36 -4.81 5.69 -2.15
C LEU A 36 -4.60 6.69 -1.00
N ASP A 37 -3.90 7.80 -1.25
CA ASP A 37 -3.71 8.88 -0.27
C ASP A 37 -5.04 9.45 0.22
N GLN A 38 -5.95 9.75 -0.70
CA GLN A 38 -7.27 10.27 -0.37
C GLN A 38 -8.03 9.31 0.53
N VAL A 39 -8.04 8.02 0.19
CA VAL A 39 -8.72 7.00 1.00
C VAL A 39 -8.11 6.91 2.40
N ILE A 40 -6.79 6.92 2.53
CA ILE A 40 -6.14 6.83 3.85
C ILE A 40 -6.37 8.09 4.68
N MET A 41 -6.30 9.27 4.07
CA MET A 41 -6.55 10.55 4.75
C MET A 41 -8.00 10.71 5.22
N GLU A 42 -8.95 10.03 4.58
CA GLU A 42 -10.36 10.01 5.00
C GLU A 42 -10.63 9.06 6.18
N ILE A 43 -9.71 8.15 6.51
CA ILE A 43 -9.86 7.22 7.63
C ILE A 43 -9.57 7.94 8.95
N PRO A 44 -10.48 7.88 9.94
CA PRO A 44 -10.24 8.46 11.26
C PRO A 44 -9.01 7.87 11.96
N GLU A 45 -8.22 8.70 12.63
CA GLU A 45 -6.98 8.30 13.33
C GLU A 45 -7.19 7.21 14.41
N ASN A 46 -8.41 7.07 14.93
CA ASN A 46 -8.75 6.05 15.93
C ASN A 46 -9.04 4.67 15.33
N GLU A 47 -9.04 4.54 14.01
CA GLU A 47 -9.21 3.26 13.30
C GLU A 47 -7.87 2.62 12.97
N ARG A 48 -7.84 1.29 12.94
CA ARG A 48 -6.68 0.57 12.41
C ARG A 48 -6.78 0.50 10.89
N ILE A 49 -5.67 0.72 10.20
CA ILE A 49 -5.61 0.66 8.74
C ILE A 49 -4.84 -0.60 8.33
N ILE A 50 -5.43 -1.36 7.39
CA ILE A 50 -4.76 -2.48 6.73
C ILE A 50 -4.82 -2.25 5.23
N VAL A 51 -3.67 -2.19 4.57
CA VAL A 51 -3.60 -2.10 3.10
C VAL A 51 -3.26 -3.47 2.54
N GLY A 52 -4.24 -4.11 1.91
CA GLY A 52 -4.08 -5.36 1.17
C GLY A 52 -4.17 -5.10 -0.32
N ALA A 53 -3.05 -4.71 -0.94
CA ALA A 53 -3.01 -4.32 -2.35
C ALA A 53 -1.87 -5.01 -3.10
N ASP A 54 -2.08 -5.28 -4.39
CA ASP A 54 -0.98 -5.57 -5.31
C ASP A 54 -0.43 -4.25 -5.80
N LEU A 55 0.78 -3.92 -5.37
CA LEU A 55 1.41 -2.64 -5.67
C LEU A 55 2.43 -2.75 -6.82
N ASN A 56 2.59 -3.93 -7.43
CA ASN A 56 3.54 -4.20 -8.52
C ASN A 56 4.99 -3.74 -8.24
N GLY A 57 5.36 -3.63 -6.96
CA GLY A 57 6.70 -3.23 -6.52
C GLY A 57 7.56 -4.40 -6.10
N HIS A 58 8.82 -4.39 -6.56
CA HIS A 58 9.81 -5.38 -6.22
C HIS A 58 10.82 -4.81 -5.24
N LYS A 59 11.06 -5.53 -4.14
CA LYS A 59 12.15 -5.23 -3.21
C LYS A 59 13.37 -6.07 -3.54
N LYS A 60 14.55 -5.49 -3.34
CA LYS A 60 15.81 -6.24 -3.20
C LYS A 60 15.83 -6.92 -1.83
N VAL A 61 15.02 -7.99 -1.72
CA VAL A 61 15.14 -9.15 -0.84
C VAL A 61 15.62 -8.91 0.60
N HIS A 62 14.73 -9.18 1.57
CA HIS A 62 15.11 -9.70 2.89
C HIS A 62 14.38 -11.04 3.17
N GLY A 63 14.14 -11.84 2.12
CA GLY A 63 13.57 -13.18 2.19
C GLY A 63 14.49 -14.22 1.55
N ARG A 64 14.45 -15.48 2.00
CA ARG A 64 15.43 -16.52 1.64
C ARG A 64 15.45 -16.93 0.15
N TRP A 65 14.46 -16.56 -0.68
CA TRP A 65 14.25 -17.18 -2.00
C TRP A 65 13.74 -16.32 -3.16
N SER A 66 13.47 -15.03 -2.99
CA SER A 66 13.12 -14.15 -4.11
C SER A 66 14.40 -13.48 -4.64
N VAL A 67 14.63 -13.50 -5.96
CA VAL A 67 15.70 -12.73 -6.62
C VAL A 67 14.99 -11.71 -7.52
N GLY A 68 14.95 -10.45 -7.08
CA GLY A 68 14.37 -9.36 -7.86
C GLY A 68 15.19 -8.08 -7.65
N GLU A 69 15.47 -7.38 -8.75
CA GLU A 69 16.04 -6.03 -8.67
C GLU A 69 15.00 -5.05 -8.11
N ARG A 70 15.46 -4.13 -7.27
CA ARG A 70 14.63 -3.04 -6.72
C ARG A 70 14.11 -2.20 -7.89
N ASN A 71 12.79 -2.10 -8.05
CA ASN A 71 12.18 -1.18 -9.01
C ASN A 71 11.69 0.10 -8.30
N GLY A 72 11.41 1.15 -9.06
CA GLY A 72 10.93 2.43 -8.49
C GLY A 72 9.64 2.29 -7.68
N GLU A 73 8.77 1.34 -8.04
CA GLU A 73 7.56 1.04 -7.27
C GLU A 73 7.88 0.48 -5.88
N GLY A 74 8.91 -0.36 -5.76
CA GLY A 74 9.38 -0.87 -4.47
C GLY A 74 9.83 0.24 -3.51
N ASP A 75 10.35 1.35 -4.05
CA ASP A 75 10.79 2.53 -3.28
C ASP A 75 9.58 3.33 -2.82
N ARG A 76 8.65 3.55 -3.75
CA ARG A 76 7.40 4.22 -3.48
C ARG A 76 6.60 3.54 -2.37
N ILE A 77 6.56 2.20 -2.36
CA ILE A 77 5.92 1.44 -1.26
C ILE A 77 6.60 1.72 0.10
N MET A 78 7.93 1.82 0.14
CA MET A 78 8.65 2.12 1.39
C MET A 78 8.39 3.54 1.86
N GLU A 79 8.47 4.52 0.95
CA GLU A 79 8.18 5.92 1.26
C GLU A 79 6.75 6.08 1.76
N TYR A 80 5.80 5.39 1.14
CA TYR A 80 4.40 5.35 1.54
C TYR A 80 4.22 4.79 2.95
N ALA A 81 4.87 3.67 3.25
CA ALA A 81 4.81 3.05 4.57
C ALA A 81 5.41 3.98 5.64
N VAL A 82 6.50 4.67 5.35
CA VAL A 82 7.09 5.66 6.26
C VAL A 82 6.17 6.86 6.46
N ALA A 83 5.57 7.39 5.39
CA ALA A 83 4.72 8.58 5.45
C ALA A 83 3.46 8.39 6.31
N TYR A 84 2.89 7.18 6.30
CA TYR A 84 1.66 6.84 7.04
C TYR A 84 1.90 5.96 8.27
N ASP A 85 3.16 5.82 8.71
CA ASP A 85 3.57 4.96 9.84
C ASP A 85 3.02 3.52 9.74
N LEU A 86 3.02 2.97 8.52
CA LEU A 86 2.56 1.62 8.23
C LEU A 86 3.70 0.62 8.35
N THR A 87 3.39 -0.56 8.86
CA THR A 87 4.32 -1.69 8.88
C THR A 87 4.09 -2.60 7.68
N ILE A 88 5.14 -2.89 6.93
CA ILE A 88 5.09 -3.83 5.80
C ILE A 88 5.18 -5.26 6.35
N VAL A 89 4.11 -6.03 6.18
CA VAL A 89 3.99 -7.39 6.73
C VAL A 89 4.35 -8.50 5.74
N ASN A 90 4.46 -8.17 4.45
CA ASN A 90 4.84 -9.07 3.36
C ASN A 90 5.48 -8.27 2.20
N THR A 91 6.30 -8.95 1.41
CA THR A 91 6.75 -8.53 0.06
C THR A 91 7.21 -9.74 -0.71
#